data_AF-A0A8H4JFG1-F1
#
_entry.id   AF-A0A8H4JFG1-F1
#
_cell.length_a   1.000
_cell.length_b   1.000
_cell.length_c   1.000
_cell.angle_alpha   90.00
_cell.angle_beta   90.00
_cell.angle_gamma   90.00
#
_symmetry.space_group_name_H-M   'P 1'
#
loop_
_entity.id
_entity.type
_entity.pdbx_description
1 polymer ?
#
loop_
_entity_poly.entity_id
_entity_poly.type
_entity_poly.pdbx_seq_one_letter_code
_entity_poly.pdbx_strand_id
1 'polypeptide(L)'
;MKFTFLTQAALAISSITGALANPTPDTSTSSEIEKRADCSLTVHYTKVWVESGLDRYRMWLITAPRNDKHLQLYCEAGYHAFYLTNVQCFWGDDGKYYIDASVARGPAGHKTVQDTHSAMCDDFERLTGCGTNREF
;
A
#
# COMPACT_ATOMS: atom_id res chain seq x y z
N MET A 1 -1.35 29.79 -48.74
CA MET A 1 -0.98 30.50 -47.50
C MET A 1 0.34 29.90 -47.01
N LYS A 2 1.37 30.73 -46.83
CA LYS A 2 2.70 30.35 -46.34
C LYS A 2 2.65 30.36 -44.81
N PHE A 3 3.11 29.29 -44.17
CA PHE A 3 3.36 29.30 -42.73
C PHE A 3 4.80 28.87 -42.47
N THR A 4 5.57 29.85 -42.00
CA THR A 4 6.94 29.75 -41.51
C THR A 4 6.89 29.48 -40.01
N PHE A 5 7.62 28.48 -39.52
CA PHE A 5 7.97 28.38 -38.10
C PHE A 5 9.47 28.11 -37.98
N LEU A 6 10.18 29.12 -37.48
CA LEU A 6 11.55 29.05 -36.99
C LEU A 6 11.48 29.44 -35.52
N THR A 7 11.90 28.56 -34.61
CA THR A 7 12.59 28.99 -33.38
C THR A 7 13.42 27.84 -32.81
N GLN A 8 14.75 28.00 -32.83
CA GLN A 8 15.70 27.18 -32.09
C GLN A 8 15.81 27.73 -30.67
N ALA A 9 15.79 26.87 -29.66
CA ALA A 9 16.12 27.24 -28.27
C ALA A 9 17.49 26.66 -27.91
N ALA A 10 18.48 27.53 -27.74
CA ALA A 10 19.79 27.20 -27.21
C ALA A 10 19.73 27.17 -25.68
N LEU A 11 20.07 26.03 -25.06
CA LEU A 11 20.24 25.94 -23.62
C LEU A 11 21.68 26.34 -23.26
N ALA A 12 21.83 27.51 -22.63
CA ALA A 12 23.06 27.94 -22.00
C ALA A 12 23.26 27.16 -20.69
N ILE A 13 24.36 26.41 -20.60
CA ILE A 13 24.77 25.70 -19.38
C ILE A 13 25.68 26.65 -18.60
N SER A 14 25.16 27.28 -17.56
CA SER A 14 25.96 28.04 -16.60
C SER A 14 26.71 27.06 -15.69
N SER A 15 28.02 26.96 -15.89
CA SER A 15 28.95 26.22 -15.03
C SER A 15 29.06 26.89 -13.65
N ILE A 16 28.52 26.25 -12.62
CA ILE A 16 28.70 26.67 -11.22
C ILE A 16 30.00 26.06 -10.69
N THR A 17 30.97 26.93 -10.39
CA THR A 17 32.20 26.59 -9.65
C THR A 17 31.93 26.60 -8.15
N GLY A 18 32.09 25.43 -7.52
CA GLY A 18 32.82 25.19 -6.27
C GLY A 18 32.37 25.84 -4.95
N ALA A 19 31.88 25.00 -4.03
CA ALA A 19 32.20 25.09 -2.61
C ALA A 19 32.34 23.67 -2.02
N LEU A 20 33.56 23.28 -1.66
CA LEU A 20 33.83 22.05 -0.90
C LEU A 20 33.40 22.30 0.55
N ALA A 21 32.26 21.75 0.94
CA ALA A 21 31.85 21.67 2.34
C ALA A 21 32.56 20.48 3.01
N ASN A 22 33.22 20.78 4.13
CA ASN A 22 33.89 19.81 5.00
C ASN A 22 32.84 18.82 5.57
N PRO A 23 33.15 17.51 5.71
CA PRO A 23 32.18 16.54 6.23
C PRO A 23 31.95 16.81 7.72
N THR A 24 30.76 17.31 8.03
CA THR A 24 30.24 17.35 9.41
C THR A 24 29.68 15.96 9.73
N PRO A 25 29.90 15.40 10.93
CA PRO A 25 29.47 14.03 11.21
C PRO A 25 27.95 13.93 11.06
N ASP A 26 27.51 13.09 10.13
CA ASP A 26 26.11 12.79 9.85
C ASP A 26 25.43 12.27 11.12
N THR A 27 24.73 13.18 11.79
CA THR A 27 23.71 12.85 12.78
C THR A 27 22.36 12.87 12.06
N SER A 28 22.26 12.10 10.96
CA SER A 28 21.12 12.11 10.03
C SER A 28 20.42 10.75 9.92
N THR A 29 20.67 9.82 10.85
CA THR A 29 19.94 8.55 10.90
C THR A 29 18.52 8.64 11.48
N SER A 30 18.08 9.83 11.92
CA SER A 30 16.74 10.03 12.51
C SER A 30 15.71 10.59 11.54
N SER A 31 16.12 11.31 10.49
CA SER A 31 15.19 12.07 9.62
C SER A 31 14.70 11.31 8.40
N GLU A 32 15.33 10.18 8.05
CA GLU A 32 14.86 9.32 6.96
C GLU A 32 13.73 8.38 7.39
N ILE A 33 13.60 8.09 8.69
CA ILE A 33 12.52 7.24 9.23
C ILE A 33 11.23 8.05 9.49
N GLU A 34 11.33 9.36 9.74
CA GLU A 34 10.18 10.25 9.96
C GLU A 34 9.51 10.80 8.69
N LYS A 35 10.00 10.44 7.50
CA LYS A 35 9.37 10.80 6.21
C LYS A 35 8.40 9.74 5.68
N ARG A 36 7.79 8.94 6.56
CA ARG A 36 6.60 8.16 6.13
C ARG A 36 5.56 9.17 5.66
N ALA A 37 5.07 8.99 4.45
CA ALA A 37 4.13 9.92 3.84
C ALA A 37 2.93 10.12 4.76
N ASP A 38 2.29 11.30 4.71
CA ASP A 38 1.04 11.64 5.44
C ASP A 38 -0.16 10.85 4.90
N CYS A 39 0.03 9.55 4.69
CA CYS A 39 -0.95 8.61 4.23
C CYS A 39 -0.88 7.33 5.05
N SER A 40 -2.04 6.74 5.29
CA SER A 40 -2.18 5.49 6.01
C SER A 40 -3.22 4.58 5.36
N LEU A 41 -3.07 3.27 5.59
CA LEU A 41 -4.06 2.25 5.34
C LEU A 41 -4.37 1.53 6.65
N THR A 42 -5.62 1.60 7.09
CA THR A 42 -6.11 0.81 8.22
C THR A 42 -6.79 -0.44 7.69
N VAL A 43 -6.40 -1.60 8.22
CA VAL A 43 -6.94 -2.91 7.87
C VAL A 43 -7.59 -3.49 9.12
N HIS A 44 -8.91 -3.58 9.10
CA HIS A 44 -9.66 -4.30 10.12
C HIS A 44 -10.05 -5.66 9.54
N TYR A 45 -10.17 -6.70 10.37
CA TYR A 45 -10.84 -7.91 9.92
C TYR A 45 -11.90 -8.41 10.91
N THR A 46 -12.84 -9.18 10.38
CA THR A 46 -13.72 -10.03 11.17
C THR A 46 -13.89 -11.40 10.51
N LYS A 47 -14.00 -12.47 11.31
CA LYS A 47 -14.44 -13.78 10.80
C LYS A 47 -15.95 -13.72 10.61
N VAL A 48 -16.42 -14.00 9.40
CA VAL A 48 -17.83 -13.76 9.06
C VAL A 48 -18.67 -15.03 9.03
N TRP A 49 -18.20 -16.11 8.38
CA TRP A 49 -18.93 -17.39 8.37
C TRP A 49 -18.03 -18.58 8.06
N VAL A 50 -18.61 -19.78 8.15
CA VAL A 50 -17.96 -21.06 7.87
C VAL A 50 -18.68 -21.74 6.72
N GLU A 51 -17.94 -22.26 5.76
CA GLU A 51 -18.50 -23.02 4.63
C GLU A 51 -17.58 -24.18 4.26
N SER A 52 -18.10 -25.40 4.27
CA SER A 52 -17.41 -26.61 3.75
C SER A 52 -15.96 -26.81 4.25
N GLY A 53 -15.69 -26.51 5.51
CA GLY A 53 -14.35 -26.65 6.09
C GLY A 53 -13.41 -25.47 5.87
N LEU A 54 -13.92 -24.36 5.34
CA LEU A 54 -13.24 -23.08 5.24
C LEU A 54 -13.87 -22.05 6.18
N ASP A 55 -13.03 -21.18 6.72
CA ASP A 55 -13.46 -19.97 7.40
C ASP A 55 -13.35 -18.79 6.41
N ARG A 56 -14.39 -17.97 6.33
CA ARG A 56 -14.40 -16.75 5.52
C ARG A 56 -14.16 -15.54 6.41
N TYR A 57 -13.13 -14.78 6.05
CA TYR A 57 -12.73 -13.54 6.70
C TYR A 57 -13.09 -12.37 5.80
N ARG A 58 -13.54 -11.28 6.41
CA ARG A 58 -13.78 -10.00 5.76
C ARG A 58 -12.84 -8.98 6.34
N MET A 59 -12.03 -8.41 5.49
CA MET A 59 -11.19 -7.28 5.76
C MET A 59 -11.90 -6.04 5.25
N TRP A 60 -11.94 -4.96 6.03
CA TRP A 60 -12.36 -3.66 5.51
C TRP A 60 -11.20 -2.68 5.57
N LEU A 61 -11.10 -1.86 4.54
CA LEU A 61 -9.94 -1.01 4.30
C LEU A 61 -10.33 0.46 4.39
N ILE A 62 -9.51 1.22 5.11
CA ILE A 62 -9.67 2.68 5.22
C ILE A 62 -8.35 3.34 4.90
N THR A 63 -8.32 4.14 3.85
CA THR A 63 -7.17 4.98 3.52
C THR A 63 -7.39 6.40 4.03
N ALA A 64 -6.39 7.01 4.64
CA ALA A 64 -6.39 8.43 4.98
C ALA A 64 -5.14 9.09 4.39
N PRO A 65 -5.25 10.08 3.49
CA PRO A 65 -6.49 10.51 2.82
C PRO A 65 -7.07 9.39 1.95
N ARG A 66 -8.36 9.53 1.55
CA ARG A 66 -9.01 8.54 0.69
C ARG A 66 -8.23 8.36 -0.61
N ASN A 67 -7.84 7.13 -0.92
CA ASN A 67 -7.11 6.79 -2.13
C ASN A 67 -7.50 5.40 -2.66
N ASP A 68 -8.38 5.41 -3.67
CA ASP A 68 -8.94 4.18 -4.25
C ASP A 68 -7.87 3.33 -4.99
N LYS A 69 -6.74 3.92 -5.42
CA LYS A 69 -5.63 3.15 -5.99
C LYS A 69 -4.91 2.32 -4.94
N HIS A 70 -4.79 2.83 -3.71
CA HIS A 70 -4.21 2.08 -2.59
C HIS A 70 -5.13 0.92 -2.16
N LEU A 71 -6.44 1.14 -2.19
CA LEU A 71 -7.43 0.08 -1.97
C LEU A 71 -7.31 -1.01 -3.04
N GLN A 72 -7.21 -0.63 -4.32
CA GLN A 72 -7.02 -1.59 -5.41
C GLN A 72 -5.69 -2.34 -5.29
N LEU A 73 -4.59 -1.65 -4.97
CA LEU A 73 -3.29 -2.29 -4.76
C LEU A 73 -3.35 -3.39 -3.69
N TYR A 74 -4.00 -3.10 -2.57
CA TYR A 74 -4.14 -4.07 -1.48
C TYR A 74 -5.07 -5.23 -1.88
N CYS A 75 -6.11 -4.97 -2.69
CA CYS A 75 -6.94 -6.00 -3.28
C CYS A 75 -6.16 -6.94 -4.22
N GLU A 76 -5.36 -6.39 -5.13
CA GLU A 76 -4.52 -7.19 -6.05
C GLU A 76 -3.54 -8.09 -5.27
N ALA A 77 -2.94 -7.55 -4.19
CA ALA A 77 -2.10 -8.36 -3.32
C ALA A 77 -2.87 -9.54 -2.71
N GLY A 78 -4.16 -9.36 -2.36
CA GLY A 78 -5.03 -10.44 -1.91
C GLY A 78 -5.25 -11.52 -2.97
N TYR A 79 -5.50 -11.14 -4.23
CA TYR A 79 -5.65 -12.10 -5.34
C TYR A 79 -4.39 -12.91 -5.62
N HIS A 80 -3.22 -12.36 -5.32
CA HIS A 80 -1.93 -13.01 -5.50
C HIS A 80 -1.36 -13.66 -4.23
N ALA A 81 -2.05 -13.53 -3.10
CA ALA A 81 -1.61 -14.08 -1.84
C ALA A 81 -1.76 -15.60 -1.82
N PHE A 82 -0.69 -16.30 -1.43
CA PHE A 82 -0.74 -17.73 -1.22
C PHE A 82 -1.70 -18.06 -0.07
N TYR A 83 -2.46 -19.14 -0.24
CA TYR A 83 -3.42 -19.71 0.73
C TYR A 83 -4.71 -18.93 0.98
N LEU A 84 -4.84 -17.68 0.49
CA LEU A 84 -6.14 -17.05 0.37
C LEU A 84 -6.87 -17.64 -0.83
N THR A 85 -8.13 -17.99 -0.65
CA THR A 85 -8.99 -18.57 -1.69
C THR A 85 -10.30 -17.79 -1.77
N ASN A 86 -10.97 -17.84 -2.92
CA ASN A 86 -12.24 -17.14 -3.13
C ASN A 86 -12.17 -15.64 -2.71
N VAL A 87 -11.08 -14.99 -3.11
CA VAL A 87 -10.84 -13.57 -2.83
C VAL A 87 -11.86 -12.74 -3.60
N GLN A 88 -12.48 -11.77 -2.94
CA GLN A 88 -13.45 -10.86 -3.54
C GLN A 88 -13.26 -9.47 -2.95
N CYS A 89 -13.11 -8.47 -3.82
CA CYS A 89 -13.02 -7.09 -3.40
C CYS A 89 -14.19 -6.28 -3.93
N PHE A 90 -14.81 -5.47 -3.09
CA PHE A 90 -16.01 -4.71 -3.45
C PHE A 90 -16.26 -3.54 -2.49
N TRP A 91 -17.02 -2.55 -2.95
CA TRP A 91 -17.60 -1.54 -2.07
C TRP A 91 -18.90 -2.06 -1.48
N GLY A 92 -19.03 -2.02 -0.16
CA GLY A 92 -20.29 -2.28 0.52
C GLY A 92 -21.22 -1.07 0.47
N ASP A 93 -22.50 -1.33 0.71
CA ASP A 93 -23.53 -0.28 0.80
C ASP A 93 -23.29 0.69 1.97
N ASP A 94 -22.48 0.28 2.95
CA ASP A 94 -22.03 1.11 4.08
C ASP A 94 -20.84 2.02 3.73
N GLY A 95 -20.43 2.06 2.46
CA GLY A 95 -19.36 2.90 1.97
C GLY A 95 -17.96 2.42 2.37
N LYS A 96 -17.82 1.21 2.90
CA LYS A 96 -16.51 0.59 3.18
C LYS A 96 -16.05 -0.25 2.00
N TYR A 97 -14.74 -0.26 1.77
CA TYR A 97 -14.16 -1.18 0.81
C TYR A 97 -13.77 -2.48 1.51
N TYR A 98 -14.30 -3.59 1.02
CA TYR A 98 -14.13 -4.91 1.59
C TYR A 98 -13.22 -5.77 0.72
N ILE A 99 -12.46 -6.63 1.39
CA ILE A 99 -11.82 -7.80 0.82
C ILE A 99 -12.31 -8.99 1.62
N ASP A 100 -13.02 -9.89 0.98
CA ASP A 100 -13.36 -11.18 1.56
C ASP A 100 -12.37 -12.23 1.06
N ALA A 101 -11.94 -13.14 1.94
CA ALA A 101 -11.12 -14.28 1.58
C ALA A 101 -11.45 -15.51 2.44
N SER A 102 -11.26 -16.69 1.88
CA SER A 102 -11.44 -17.98 2.54
C SER A 102 -10.11 -18.67 2.80
N VAL A 103 -9.98 -19.30 3.96
CA VAL A 103 -8.84 -20.13 4.34
C VAL A 103 -9.29 -21.43 5.00
N ALA A 104 -8.39 -22.38 5.14
CA ALA A 104 -8.64 -23.61 5.88
C ALA A 104 -9.20 -23.31 7.29
N ARG A 105 -10.25 -24.02 7.71
CA ARG A 105 -10.86 -23.80 9.02
C ARG A 105 -9.90 -24.14 10.15
N GLY A 106 -9.97 -23.34 11.22
CA GLY A 106 -9.29 -23.60 12.48
C GLY A 106 -8.04 -22.75 12.72
N PRO A 107 -7.28 -23.03 13.80
CA PRO A 107 -6.20 -22.17 14.26
C PRO A 107 -5.10 -21.94 13.22
N ALA A 108 -4.78 -22.98 12.44
CA ALA A 108 -3.78 -22.89 11.39
C ALA A 108 -4.18 -21.88 10.29
N GLY A 109 -5.39 -21.98 9.74
CA GLY A 109 -5.84 -21.03 8.73
C GLY A 109 -6.11 -19.64 9.29
N HIS A 110 -6.57 -19.51 10.54
CA HIS A 110 -6.65 -18.21 11.21
C HIS A 110 -5.28 -17.52 11.25
N LYS A 111 -4.24 -18.27 11.65
CA LYS A 111 -2.86 -17.77 11.61
C LYS A 111 -2.42 -17.42 10.19
N THR A 112 -2.76 -18.24 9.19
CA THR A 112 -2.48 -17.95 7.78
C THR A 112 -3.07 -16.61 7.34
N VAL A 113 -4.31 -16.28 7.71
CA VAL A 113 -4.90 -14.97 7.38
C VAL A 113 -4.12 -13.84 8.03
N GLN A 114 -3.83 -13.94 9.33
CA GLN A 114 -3.09 -12.91 10.06
C GLN A 114 -1.68 -12.70 9.49
N ASP A 115 -0.94 -13.79 9.23
CA ASP A 115 0.40 -13.74 8.66
C ASP A 115 0.39 -13.14 7.26
N THR A 116 -0.52 -13.60 6.39
CA THR A 116 -0.64 -13.11 5.02
C THR A 116 -0.99 -11.63 4.98
N HIS A 117 -1.97 -11.18 5.78
CA HIS A 117 -2.34 -9.78 5.82
C HIS A 117 -1.27 -8.89 6.47
N SER A 118 -0.51 -9.43 7.43
CA SER A 118 0.67 -8.75 7.97
C SER A 118 1.72 -8.52 6.90
N ALA A 119 2.04 -9.55 6.11
CA ALA A 119 2.99 -9.44 4.99
C ALA A 119 2.49 -8.48 3.90
N MET A 120 1.19 -8.52 3.57
CA MET A 120 0.59 -7.57 2.63
C MET A 120 0.68 -6.13 3.15
N CYS A 121 0.52 -5.90 4.45
CA CYS A 121 0.72 -4.59 5.05
C CYS A 121 2.19 -4.15 4.95
N ASP A 122 3.15 -5.02 5.25
CA ASP A 122 4.59 -4.72 5.09
C ASP A 122 4.93 -4.32 3.65
N ASP A 123 4.42 -5.08 2.66
CA ASP A 123 4.60 -4.78 1.26
C ASP A 123 3.90 -3.47 0.83
N PHE A 124 2.70 -3.21 1.36
CA PHE A 124 2.01 -1.95 1.11
C PHE A 124 2.84 -0.75 1.59
N GLU A 125 3.38 -0.81 2.81
CA GLU A 125 4.26 0.25 3.34
C GLU A 125 5.50 0.42 2.47
N ARG A 126 6.14 -0.69 2.08
CA ARG A 126 7.34 -0.68 1.23
C ARG A 126 7.08 -0.09 -0.15
N LEU A 127 5.93 -0.40 -0.76
CA LEU A 127 5.61 0.02 -2.14
C LEU A 127 5.05 1.44 -2.22
N THR A 128 4.35 1.91 -1.18
CA THR A 128 3.65 3.19 -1.21
C THR A 128 4.30 4.28 -0.36
N GLY A 129 5.10 3.90 0.65
CA GLY A 129 5.61 4.82 1.67
C GLY A 129 4.56 5.27 2.70
N CYS A 130 3.32 4.79 2.60
CA CYS A 130 2.27 5.04 3.60
C CYS A 130 2.43 4.11 4.82
N GLY A 131 1.92 4.53 5.98
CA GLY A 131 1.84 3.67 7.16
C GLY A 131 0.68 2.67 7.10
N THR A 132 0.76 1.56 7.84
CA THR A 132 -0.37 0.65 8.05
C THR A 132 -0.79 0.59 9.52
N ASN A 133 -2.09 0.63 9.76
CA ASN A 133 -2.69 0.32 11.06
C ASN A 133 -3.35 -1.05 10.97
N ARG A 134 -2.87 -2.00 11.77
CA ARG A 134 -3.25 -3.42 11.71
C ARG A 134 -4.18 -3.75 12.87
N GLU A 135 -5.46 -3.94 12.59
CA GLU A 135 -6.47 -4.27 13.60
C GLU A 135 -6.92 -5.72 13.39
N PHE A 136 -6.01 -6.62 13.76
CA PHE A 136 -6.12 -8.08 13.63
C PHE A 136 -6.37 -8.76 14.98
#